data_AF-A0A3M1VSW2-F1
#
_entry.id   AF-A0A3M1VSW2-F1
#
_cell.length_a   1.000
_cell.length_b   1.000
_cell.length_c   1.000
_cell.angle_alpha   90.00
_cell.angle_beta   90.00
_cell.angle_gamma   90.00
#
_symmetry.space_group_name_H-M   'P 1'
#
loop_
_entity.id
_entity.type
_entity.pdbx_description
1 polymer ?
#
loop_
_entity_poly.entity_id
_entity_poly.type
_entity_poly.pdbx_seq_one_letter_code
_entity_poly.pdbx_strand_id
1 'polypeptide(L)'
;MPERRENRNQTQRAALPDIKFYINPEEKTIDPELYCGKAQEIAGALSDRSKNKSSQIRKYYDELVALEDRLRVSDEPERDWAVIKPLVKMTVAKVAYAQARELVTPNFVKFVKSGVDQINDHQDLSVFTTLFEAVIAFKKLEEEQNKNRRVSEQRR
;
A
#
# COMPACT_ATOMS: atom_id res chain seq x y z
N MET A 1 18.68 -32.97 -25.09
CA MET A 1 17.96 -31.70 -24.79
C MET A 1 17.81 -31.61 -23.28
N PRO A 2 18.63 -30.83 -22.55
CA PRO A 2 18.49 -30.76 -21.10
C PRO A 2 17.40 -29.74 -20.74
N GLU A 3 16.39 -30.22 -20.03
CA GLU A 3 15.35 -29.41 -19.40
C GLU A 3 15.99 -28.35 -18.50
N ARG A 4 15.65 -27.08 -18.76
CA ARG A 4 15.99 -25.97 -17.88
C ARG A 4 15.28 -26.20 -16.56
N ARG A 5 16.07 -26.52 -15.53
CA ARG A 5 15.66 -26.44 -14.12
C ARG A 5 15.24 -24.99 -13.87
N GLU A 6 13.94 -24.74 -13.88
CA GLU A 6 13.38 -23.49 -13.38
C GLU A 6 13.75 -23.36 -11.89
N ASN A 7 14.56 -22.36 -11.61
CA ASN A 7 15.08 -22.05 -10.28
C ASN A 7 13.93 -21.91 -9.28
N ARG A 8 13.86 -22.84 -8.33
CA ARG A 8 13.04 -22.84 -7.11
C ARG A 8 13.49 -21.78 -6.08
N ASN A 9 13.74 -20.55 -6.52
CA ASN A 9 13.99 -19.40 -5.64
C ASN A 9 12.91 -18.33 -5.83
N GLN A 10 11.64 -18.74 -5.80
CA GLN A 10 10.61 -17.88 -5.28
C GLN A 10 10.80 -17.82 -3.76
N THR A 11 11.60 -16.87 -3.28
CA THR A 11 11.51 -16.37 -1.91
C THR A 11 10.03 -16.32 -1.56
N GLN A 12 9.60 -17.08 -0.56
CA GLN A 12 8.21 -17.11 -0.12
C GLN A 12 7.73 -15.66 0.05
N ARG A 13 6.98 -15.15 -0.94
CA ARG A 13 6.38 -13.83 -0.85
C ARG A 13 5.28 -13.98 0.20
N ALA A 14 5.45 -13.33 1.34
CA ALA A 14 4.42 -13.32 2.37
C ALA A 14 3.07 -12.95 1.72
N ALA A 15 2.05 -13.74 2.01
CA ALA A 15 0.71 -13.46 1.52
C ALA A 15 0.24 -12.13 2.12
N LEU A 16 -0.42 -11.29 1.31
CA LEU A 16 -0.99 -10.05 1.83
C LEU A 16 -2.10 -10.39 2.84
N PRO A 17 -2.07 -9.84 4.07
CA PRO A 17 -3.11 -10.08 5.06
C PRO A 17 -4.46 -9.50 4.61
N ASP A 18 -5.53 -9.89 5.31
CA ASP A 18 -6.85 -9.30 5.09
C ASP A 18 -6.90 -7.87 5.63
N ILE A 19 -7.41 -6.93 4.83
CA ILE A 19 -7.42 -5.51 5.15
C ILE A 19 -8.85 -5.11 5.45
N LYS A 20 -9.11 -4.71 6.70
CA LYS A 20 -10.38 -4.19 7.17
C LYS A 20 -10.13 -2.93 7.97
N PHE A 21 -10.77 -1.82 7.58
CA PHE A 21 -10.63 -0.53 8.26
C PHE A 21 -11.26 -0.54 9.65
N TYR A 22 -12.42 -1.18 9.78
CA TYR A 22 -13.24 -1.10 10.98
C TYR A 22 -13.46 -2.49 11.59
N ILE A 23 -13.43 -2.55 12.92
CA ILE A 23 -13.91 -3.71 13.69
C ILE A 23 -15.44 -3.69 13.70
N ASN A 24 -16.01 -2.50 13.95
CA ASN A 24 -17.43 -2.23 13.84
C ASN A 24 -17.68 -1.20 12.73
N PRO A 25 -18.16 -1.62 11.55
CA PRO A 25 -18.47 -0.72 10.44
C PRO A 25 -19.55 0.32 10.75
N GLU A 26 -20.53 -0.01 11.61
CA GLU A 26 -21.65 0.90 11.91
C GLU A 26 -21.19 2.07 12.80
N GLU A 27 -20.32 1.79 13.77
CA GLU A 27 -19.76 2.78 14.68
C GLU A 27 -18.46 3.42 14.15
N LYS A 28 -18.02 3.04 12.95
CA LYS A 28 -16.72 3.41 12.35
C LYS A 28 -15.54 3.28 13.32
N THR A 29 -15.56 2.24 14.15
CA THR A 29 -14.47 1.98 15.10
C THR A 29 -13.30 1.35 14.36
N ILE A 30 -12.22 2.12 14.20
CA ILE A 30 -11.00 1.70 13.51
C ILE A 30 -10.36 0.53 14.26
N ASP A 31 -9.86 -0.45 13.52
CA ASP A 31 -9.07 -1.54 14.11
C ASP A 31 -7.75 -0.99 14.72
N PRO A 32 -7.50 -1.14 16.03
CA PRO A 32 -6.29 -0.63 16.68
C PRO A 32 -4.99 -1.17 16.07
N GLU A 33 -5.02 -2.36 15.47
CA GLU A 33 -3.86 -2.98 14.82
C GLU A 33 -3.65 -2.51 13.38
N LEU A 34 -4.60 -1.76 12.81
CA LEU A 34 -4.58 -1.35 11.40
C LEU A 34 -3.29 -0.61 11.05
N TYR A 35 -2.93 0.39 11.86
CA TYR A 35 -1.77 1.25 11.61
C TYR A 35 -0.47 0.74 12.23
N CYS A 36 -0.49 -0.39 12.94
CA CYS A 36 0.68 -0.99 13.58
C CYS A 36 0.94 -2.39 13.01
N GLY A 37 0.42 -3.45 13.65
CA GLY A 37 0.69 -4.84 13.27
C GLY A 37 0.34 -5.14 11.82
N LYS A 38 -0.87 -4.76 11.37
CA LYS A 38 -1.29 -5.00 9.97
C LYS A 38 -0.45 -4.21 8.98
N ALA A 39 -0.16 -2.94 9.27
CA ALA A 39 0.69 -2.12 8.41
C ALA A 39 2.09 -2.72 8.26
N GLN A 40 2.65 -3.28 9.34
CA GLN A 40 3.93 -3.99 9.33
C GLN A 40 3.88 -5.27 8.47
N GLU A 41 2.85 -6.10 8.63
CA GLU A 41 2.66 -7.31 7.81
C GLU A 41 2.52 -6.98 6.32
N ILE A 42 1.74 -5.93 6.00
CA ILE A 42 1.60 -5.44 4.62
C ILE A 42 2.96 -4.98 4.09
N ALA A 43 3.70 -4.19 4.86
CA ALA A 43 5.03 -3.72 4.46
C ALA A 43 5.97 -4.90 4.11
N GLY A 44 6.00 -5.93 4.95
CA GLY A 44 6.75 -7.15 4.70
C GLY A 44 6.30 -7.88 3.42
N ALA A 45 5.00 -7.94 3.15
CA ALA A 45 4.44 -8.51 1.90
C ALA A 45 4.78 -7.68 0.64
N LEU A 46 5.21 -6.43 0.81
CA LEU A 46 5.62 -5.51 -0.25
C LEU A 46 7.15 -5.37 -0.39
N SER A 47 7.95 -6.13 0.36
CA SER A 47 9.41 -6.04 0.45
C SER A 47 10.21 -6.49 -0.79
N ASP A 48 9.57 -6.63 -1.96
CA ASP A 48 10.26 -6.94 -3.21
C ASP A 48 11.29 -5.86 -3.55
N ARG A 49 12.52 -6.28 -3.90
CA ARG A 49 13.65 -5.36 -4.15
C ARG A 49 13.75 -4.91 -5.61
N SER A 50 13.22 -5.68 -6.55
CA SER A 50 13.26 -5.33 -7.98
C SER A 50 12.02 -4.52 -8.38
N LYS A 51 10.89 -4.81 -7.74
CA LYS A 51 9.61 -4.09 -7.89
C LYS A 51 9.35 -3.24 -6.65
N ASN A 52 8.21 -2.56 -6.57
CA ASN A 52 7.77 -1.83 -5.37
C ASN A 52 8.80 -0.79 -4.85
N LYS A 53 9.55 -0.14 -5.76
CA LYS A 53 10.51 0.91 -5.37
C LYS A 53 9.78 1.97 -4.55
N SER A 54 10.44 2.52 -3.53
CA SER A 54 9.82 3.48 -2.60
C SER A 54 9.26 4.70 -3.34
N SER A 55 9.90 5.14 -4.43
CA SER A 55 9.39 6.21 -5.30
C SER A 55 8.12 5.84 -6.08
N GLN A 56 7.97 4.57 -6.50
CA GLN A 56 6.75 4.10 -7.15
C GLN A 56 5.59 4.08 -6.17
N ILE A 57 5.82 3.52 -4.97
CA ILE A 57 4.80 3.47 -3.92
C ILE A 57 4.39 4.88 -3.49
N ARG A 58 5.36 5.74 -3.16
CA ARG A 58 5.12 7.11 -2.70
C ARG A 58 4.32 7.93 -3.71
N LYS A 59 4.58 7.78 -5.01
CA LYS A 59 3.79 8.45 -6.06
C LYS A 59 2.28 8.22 -5.92
N TYR A 60 1.85 7.00 -5.64
CA TYR A 60 0.41 6.68 -5.49
C TYR A 60 -0.17 7.18 -4.17
N TYR A 61 0.64 7.16 -3.11
CA TYR A 61 0.30 7.77 -1.83
C TYR A 61 0.09 9.29 -1.97
N ASP A 62 1.07 9.99 -2.55
CA ASP A 62 1.01 11.44 -2.75
C ASP A 62 -0.22 11.86 -3.58
N GLU A 63 -0.61 11.03 -4.57
CA GLU A 63 -1.84 11.26 -5.35
C GLU A 63 -3.10 11.18 -4.48
N LEU A 64 -3.21 10.19 -3.58
CA LEU A 64 -4.35 10.04 -2.67
C LEU A 64 -4.39 11.15 -1.63
N VAL A 65 -3.23 11.52 -1.07
CA VAL A 65 -3.11 12.65 -0.13
C VAL A 65 -3.51 13.96 -0.80
N ALA A 66 -3.10 14.19 -2.06
CA ALA A 66 -3.52 15.40 -2.78
C ALA A 66 -5.05 15.47 -2.99
N LEU A 67 -5.71 14.31 -3.17
CA LEU A 67 -7.18 14.23 -3.24
C LEU A 67 -7.83 14.48 -1.87
N GLU A 68 -7.27 13.93 -0.80
CA GLU A 68 -7.70 14.18 0.58
C GLU A 68 -7.55 15.66 0.96
N ASP A 69 -6.40 16.27 0.64
CA ASP A 69 -6.11 17.68 0.89
C ASP A 69 -7.09 18.60 0.19
N ARG A 70 -7.50 18.25 -1.03
CA ARG A 70 -8.53 19.00 -1.75
C ARG A 70 -9.87 18.99 -1.01
N LEU A 71 -10.26 17.87 -0.39
CA LEU A 71 -11.48 17.80 0.44
C LEU A 71 -11.31 18.63 1.71
N ARG A 72 -10.14 18.57 2.34
CA ARG A 72 -9.84 19.25 3.60
C ARG A 72 -9.93 20.77 3.51
N VAL A 73 -9.60 21.36 2.37
CA VAL A 73 -9.66 22.82 2.14
C VAL A 73 -10.91 23.25 1.36
N SER A 74 -11.83 22.32 1.05
CA SER A 74 -13.04 22.62 0.30
C SER A 74 -14.10 23.26 1.20
N ASP A 75 -14.76 24.29 0.68
CA ASP A 75 -15.96 24.88 1.31
C ASP A 75 -17.21 24.01 1.11
N GLU A 76 -17.19 23.06 0.15
CA GLU A 76 -18.29 22.15 -0.19
C GLU A 76 -17.80 20.68 -0.31
N PRO A 77 -17.31 20.06 0.78
CA PRO A 77 -16.62 18.77 0.73
C PRO A 77 -17.51 17.62 0.21
N GLU A 78 -18.82 17.62 0.49
CA GLU A 78 -19.75 16.60 0.00
C GLU A 78 -19.93 16.67 -1.52
N ARG A 79 -19.95 17.88 -2.08
CA ARG A 79 -20.05 18.09 -3.53
C ARG A 79 -18.75 17.69 -4.21
N ASP A 80 -17.62 18.11 -3.66
CA ASP A 80 -16.30 17.77 -4.18
C ASP A 80 -16.02 16.26 -4.08
N TRP A 81 -16.59 15.58 -3.06
CA TRP A 81 -16.50 14.13 -2.94
C TRP A 81 -17.04 13.40 -4.17
N ALA A 82 -18.14 13.86 -4.77
CA ALA A 82 -18.71 13.26 -5.97
C ALA A 82 -17.72 13.28 -7.16
N VAL A 83 -16.85 14.28 -7.22
CA VAL A 83 -15.78 14.41 -8.23
C VAL A 83 -14.53 13.62 -7.85
N ILE A 84 -14.19 13.59 -6.56
CA ILE A 84 -12.97 12.96 -6.04
C ILE A 84 -13.09 11.44 -5.97
N LYS A 85 -14.25 10.89 -5.60
CA LYS A 85 -14.46 9.45 -5.49
C LYS A 85 -14.08 8.67 -6.75
N PRO A 86 -14.46 9.08 -7.98
CA PRO A 86 -13.95 8.46 -9.21
C PRO A 86 -12.43 8.52 -9.37
N LEU A 87 -11.79 9.61 -8.94
CA LEU A 87 -10.33 9.78 -9.02
C LEU A 87 -9.59 8.84 -8.05
N VAL A 88 -10.12 8.66 -6.84
CA VAL A 88 -9.63 7.65 -5.88
C VAL A 88 -9.74 6.24 -6.49
N LYS A 89 -10.88 5.92 -7.12
CA LYS A 89 -11.06 4.64 -7.81
C LYS A 89 -10.11 4.45 -8.99
N MET A 90 -9.78 5.52 -9.70
CA MET A 90 -8.83 5.50 -10.82
C MET A 90 -7.42 5.07 -10.39
N THR A 91 -7.03 5.29 -9.12
CA THR A 91 -5.73 4.87 -8.60
C THR A 91 -5.52 3.36 -8.75
N VAL A 92 -6.57 2.53 -8.63
CA VAL A 92 -6.49 1.07 -8.86
C VAL A 92 -6.06 0.75 -10.29
N ALA A 93 -6.64 1.43 -11.28
CA ALA A 93 -6.29 1.24 -12.69
C ALA A 93 -4.84 1.67 -12.96
N LYS A 94 -4.39 2.79 -12.38
CA LYS A 94 -3.01 3.28 -12.51
C LYS A 94 -1.99 2.31 -11.89
N VAL A 95 -2.33 1.67 -10.78
CA VAL A 95 -1.48 0.67 -10.12
C VAL A 95 -1.45 -0.64 -10.91
N ALA A 96 -2.59 -1.09 -11.45
CA ALA A 96 -2.66 -2.24 -12.36
C ALA A 96 -1.81 -2.02 -13.62
N TYR A 97 -1.82 -0.81 -14.19
CA TYR A 97 -0.95 -0.47 -15.32
C TYR A 97 0.54 -0.55 -14.94
N ALA A 98 0.94 -0.06 -13.77
CA ALA A 98 2.32 -0.21 -13.31
C ALA A 98 2.72 -1.67 -13.06
N GLN A 99 1.77 -2.52 -12.65
CA GLN A 99 2.00 -3.97 -12.52
C GLN A 99 2.28 -4.59 -13.88
N ALA A 100 1.50 -4.25 -14.91
CA ALA A 100 1.72 -4.71 -16.29
C ALA A 100 3.08 -4.26 -16.84
N ARG A 101 3.58 -3.11 -16.38
CA ARG A 101 4.93 -2.60 -16.66
C ARG A 101 6.02 -3.16 -15.74
N GLU A 102 5.67 -4.16 -14.91
CA GLU A 102 6.57 -4.81 -13.98
C GLU A 102 7.21 -3.91 -12.91
N LEU A 103 6.65 -2.73 -12.64
CA LEU A 103 7.17 -1.78 -11.65
C LEU A 103 6.72 -2.11 -10.23
N VAL A 104 5.56 -2.76 -10.09
CA VAL A 104 4.95 -3.12 -8.82
C VAL A 104 4.52 -4.59 -8.80
N THR A 105 4.34 -5.12 -7.60
CA THR A 105 3.95 -6.51 -7.36
C THR A 105 2.42 -6.69 -7.38
N PRO A 106 1.92 -7.93 -7.58
CA PRO A 106 0.50 -8.24 -7.39
C PRO A 106 -0.01 -7.90 -5.98
N ASN A 107 0.82 -8.09 -4.95
CA ASN A 107 0.46 -7.72 -3.57
C ASN A 107 0.19 -6.22 -3.42
N PHE A 108 0.97 -5.37 -4.10
CA PHE A 108 0.74 -3.92 -4.06
C PHE A 108 -0.59 -3.54 -4.74
N VAL A 109 -0.91 -4.16 -5.88
CA VAL A 109 -2.21 -3.97 -6.55
C VAL A 109 -3.35 -4.41 -5.63
N LYS A 110 -3.22 -5.58 -4.99
CA LYS A 110 -4.23 -6.09 -4.05
C LYS A 110 -4.38 -5.18 -2.84
N PHE A 111 -3.30 -4.64 -2.29
CA PHE A 111 -3.32 -3.67 -1.20
C PHE A 111 -4.12 -2.42 -1.58
N VAL A 112 -3.76 -1.79 -2.71
CA VAL A 112 -4.44 -0.57 -3.17
C VAL A 112 -5.91 -0.84 -3.49
N LYS A 113 -6.20 -1.93 -4.20
CA LYS A 113 -7.58 -2.30 -4.53
C LYS A 113 -8.42 -2.57 -3.27
N SER A 114 -7.89 -3.33 -2.32
CA SER A 114 -8.64 -3.68 -1.09
C SER A 114 -8.92 -2.46 -0.23
N GLY A 115 -7.98 -1.51 -0.16
CA GLY A 115 -8.21 -0.24 0.53
C GLY A 115 -9.23 0.64 -0.20
N VAL A 116 -9.05 0.85 -1.50
CA VAL A 116 -9.95 1.70 -2.31
C VAL A 116 -11.38 1.17 -2.37
N ASP A 117 -11.56 -0.15 -2.40
CA ASP A 117 -12.90 -0.78 -2.40
C ASP A 117 -13.68 -0.50 -1.09
N GLN A 118 -12.99 -0.17 0.00
CA GLN A 118 -13.60 0.18 1.29
C GLN A 118 -13.94 1.67 1.43
N ILE A 119 -13.55 2.51 0.48
CA ILE A 119 -13.74 3.96 0.55
C ILE A 119 -15.13 4.36 0.03
N ASN A 120 -16.03 4.71 0.94
CA ASN A 120 -17.37 5.18 0.63
C ASN A 120 -17.51 6.70 0.77
N ASP A 121 -16.81 7.28 1.75
CA ASP A 121 -16.76 8.71 2.04
C ASP A 121 -15.33 9.22 2.33
N HIS A 122 -15.24 10.51 2.66
CA HIS A 122 -13.97 11.20 2.91
C HIS A 122 -13.25 10.70 4.17
N GLN A 123 -13.98 10.19 5.17
CA GLN A 123 -13.36 9.65 6.39
C GLN A 123 -12.66 8.32 6.07
N ASP A 124 -13.29 7.48 5.25
CA ASP A 124 -12.70 6.22 4.81
C ASP A 124 -11.42 6.46 3.98
N LEU A 125 -11.39 7.54 3.17
CA LEU A 125 -10.20 7.96 2.45
C LEU A 125 -9.05 8.29 3.41
N SER A 126 -9.36 9.03 4.49
CA SER A 126 -8.38 9.38 5.53
C SER A 126 -7.84 8.16 6.27
N VAL A 127 -8.70 7.17 6.54
CA VAL A 127 -8.27 5.89 7.12
C VAL A 127 -7.30 5.17 6.18
N PHE A 128 -7.60 5.14 4.89
CA PHE A 128 -6.73 4.49 3.92
C PHE A 128 -5.39 5.23 3.73
N THR A 129 -5.38 6.55 3.63
CA THR A 129 -4.14 7.34 3.50
C THR A 129 -3.25 7.18 4.72
N THR A 130 -3.83 7.17 5.93
CA THR A 130 -3.12 6.90 7.19
C THR A 130 -2.52 5.49 7.22
N LEU A 131 -3.29 4.45 6.83
CA LEU A 131 -2.77 3.09 6.71
C LEU A 131 -1.61 3.04 5.70
N PHE A 132 -1.76 3.71 4.57
CA PHE A 132 -0.75 3.72 3.53
C PHE A 132 0.55 4.40 4.01
N GLU A 133 0.43 5.50 4.76
CA GLU A 133 1.57 6.15 5.40
C GLU A 133 2.32 5.19 6.35
N ALA A 134 1.58 4.48 7.22
CA ALA A 134 2.16 3.50 8.13
C ALA A 134 2.91 2.38 7.39
N VAL A 135 2.33 1.87 6.30
CA VAL A 135 2.98 0.86 5.44
C VAL A 135 4.28 1.39 4.84
N ILE A 136 4.31 2.65 4.37
CA ILE A 136 5.53 3.27 3.84
C ILE A 136 6.59 3.39 4.95
N ALA A 137 6.19 3.78 6.16
CA ALA A 137 7.09 3.90 7.30
C ALA A 137 7.73 2.56 7.68
N PHE A 138 6.94 1.50 7.85
CA PHE A 138 7.45 0.16 8.15
C PHE A 138 8.31 -0.40 7.01
N LYS A 139 7.92 -0.20 5.75
CA LYS A 139 8.73 -0.63 4.60
C LYS A 139 10.10 0.06 4.62
N LYS A 140 10.15 1.35 4.95
CA LYS A 140 11.42 2.09 5.05
C LYS A 140 12.29 1.55 6.20
N LEU A 141 11.68 1.22 7.34
CA LEU A 141 12.38 0.59 8.47
C LEU A 141 13.01 -0.75 8.06
N GLU A 142 12.25 -1.62 7.38
CA GLU A 142 12.76 -2.91 6.88
C GLU A 142 13.90 -2.75 5.88
N GLU A 143 13.82 -1.75 4.99
CA GLU A 143 14.88 -1.44 4.03
C GLU A 143 16.20 -1.09 4.74
N GLU A 144 16.15 -0.27 5.80
CA GLU A 144 17.33 0.12 6.58
C GLU A 144 17.89 -1.04 7.42
N GLN A 145 17.03 -1.82 8.07
CA GLN A 145 17.45 -3.02 8.81
C GLN A 145 18.16 -4.04 7.90
N ASN A 146 17.62 -4.26 6.69
CA ASN A 146 18.21 -5.16 5.71
C ASN A 146 19.57 -4.67 5.18
N LYS A 147 19.80 -3.36 5.08
CA LYS A 147 21.12 -2.79 4.75
C LYS A 147 22.10 -3.01 5.88
N ASN A 148 21.73 -2.70 7.12
CA ASN A 148 22.59 -2.84 8.28
C ASN A 148 23.04 -4.29 8.51
N ARG A 149 22.12 -5.24 8.37
CA ARG A 149 22.42 -6.68 8.48
C ARG A 149 23.49 -7.11 7.47
N ARG A 150 23.40 -6.68 6.21
CA ARG A 150 24.39 -7.01 5.17
C ARG A 150 25.75 -6.42 5.45
N VAL A 151 25.81 -5.18 5.93
CA VAL A 151 27.08 -4.54 6.31
C VAL A 151 27.73 -5.31 7.47
N SER A 152 26.94 -5.83 8.41
CA SER A 152 27.47 -6.65 9.52
C SER A 152 27.95 -8.04 9.08
N GLU A 153 27.29 -8.67 8.11
CA GLU A 153 27.66 -9.98 7.56
C GLU A 153 28.91 -9.90 6.66
N GLN A 154 29.15 -8.78 5.97
CA GLN A 154 30.34 -8.56 5.12
C GLN A 154 31.62 -8.18 5.91
N ARG A 155 31.47 -7.82 7.19
CA ARG A 155 32.58 -7.45 8.08
C ARG A 155 33.06 -8.60 8.99
N ARG A 156 32.38 -9.75 8.93
CA ARG A 156 32.75 -11.00 9.60
C ARG A 156 33.47 -11.91 8.61
#